data_AF-G0P916-F1
#
_entry.id   AF-G0P916-F1
#
_cell.length_a   1.000
_cell.length_b   1.000
_cell.length_c   1.000
_cell.angle_alpha   90.00
_cell.angle_beta   90.00
_cell.angle_gamma   90.00
#
_symmetry.space_group_name_H-M   'P 1'
#
loop_
_entity.id
_entity.type
_entity.pdbx_description
1 polymer ?
#
loop_
_entity_poly.entity_id
_entity_poly.type
_entity_poly.pdbx_seq_one_letter_code
_entity_poly.pdbx_strand_id
1 'polypeptide(L)'
;MAEADIAVIGLAVMGQNLILNMNDHGFTVCAFNRTTKLVDDFLANEAKGTKIIGAHSIEEMCKKLKRPRRVMMLIKAGTPVDMMIEQIVPHLEEGDIIIDGGNSEYTDSNVGGFIYLFVSVLILLKLFVRLFFFVF
;
A
#
# COMPACT_ATOMS: atom_id res chain seq x y z
N MET A 1 8.17 6.86 15.21
CA MET A 1 9.36 6.92 14.31
C MET A 1 8.96 6.23 13.00
N ALA A 2 9.83 6.15 11.99
CA ALA A 2 9.55 5.31 10.83
C ALA A 2 9.67 3.84 11.24
N GLU A 3 8.55 3.12 11.24
CA GLU A 3 8.42 1.78 11.83
C GLU A 3 7.88 0.75 10.82
N ALA A 4 7.08 1.20 9.86
CA ALA A 4 6.48 0.34 8.84
C ALA A 4 7.38 0.14 7.62
N ASP A 5 7.40 -1.09 7.11
CA ASP A 5 8.13 -1.48 5.91
C ASP A 5 7.36 -1.08 4.64
N ILE A 6 6.03 -1.13 4.68
CA ILE A 6 5.14 -0.83 3.54
C ILE A 6 3.81 -0.27 4.04
N ALA A 7 3.18 0.60 3.25
CA ALA A 7 1.80 1.02 3.46
C ALA A 7 0.87 0.33 2.46
N VAL A 8 -0.32 -0.03 2.91
CA VAL A 8 -1.40 -0.53 2.05
C VAL A 8 -2.60 0.38 2.18
N ILE A 9 -3.04 0.93 1.04
CA ILE A 9 -4.20 1.81 0.90
C ILE A 9 -5.37 0.99 0.38
N GLY A 10 -6.44 0.95 1.16
CA GLY A 10 -7.67 0.22 0.83
C GLY A 10 -7.88 -0.99 1.72
N LEU A 11 -8.87 -0.91 2.60
CA LEU A 11 -9.19 -1.93 3.60
C LEU A 11 -10.46 -2.72 3.26
N ALA A 12 -10.68 -2.99 1.97
CA ALA A 12 -11.62 -4.04 1.57
C ALA A 12 -11.06 -5.42 1.93
N VAL A 13 -11.86 -6.48 1.79
CA VAL A 13 -11.48 -7.86 2.16
C VAL A 13 -10.12 -8.28 1.57
N MET A 14 -9.85 -7.93 0.32
CA MET A 14 -8.56 -8.24 -0.32
C MET A 14 -7.38 -7.51 0.34
N GLY A 15 -7.53 -6.21 0.64
CA GLY A 15 -6.48 -5.42 1.27
C GLY A 15 -6.19 -5.88 2.69
N GLN A 16 -7.22 -6.18 3.47
CA GLN A 16 -7.06 -6.73 4.83
C GLN A 16 -6.29 -8.05 4.81
N ASN A 17 -6.69 -8.99 3.94
CA ASN A 17 -6.01 -10.29 3.82
C ASN A 17 -4.55 -10.15 3.39
N LEU A 18 -4.26 -9.21 2.49
CA LEU A 18 -2.88 -8.96 2.06
C LEU A 18 -2.03 -8.40 3.21
N ILE A 19 -2.56 -7.43 3.96
CA ILE A 19 -1.88 -6.83 5.10
C ILE A 19 -1.58 -7.89 6.17
N LEU A 20 -2.56 -8.75 6.48
CA LEU A 20 -2.38 -9.86 7.43
C LEU A 20 -1.32 -10.84 6.94
N ASN A 21 -1.36 -11.22 5.67
CA ASN A 21 -0.36 -12.11 5.08
C ASN A 21 1.06 -11.52 5.14
N MET A 22 1.24 -10.23 4.85
CA MET A 22 2.53 -9.55 4.98
C MET A 22 3.01 -9.52 6.44
N ASN A 23 2.10 -9.27 7.39
CA ASN A 23 2.42 -9.32 8.81
C ASN A 23 2.88 -10.73 9.24
N ASP A 24 2.25 -11.79 8.76
CA ASP A 24 2.63 -13.18 9.05
C ASP A 24 4.04 -13.53 8.52
N HIS A 25 4.46 -12.86 7.44
CA HIS A 25 5.81 -12.97 6.88
C HIS A 25 6.83 -12.01 7.53
N GLY A 26 6.44 -11.34 8.62
CA GLY A 26 7.34 -10.54 9.44
C GLY A 26 7.47 -9.07 9.06
N PHE A 27 6.68 -8.57 8.11
CA PHE A 27 6.67 -7.16 7.72
C PHE A 27 5.77 -6.33 8.63
N THR A 28 6.23 -5.14 9.01
CA THR A 28 5.38 -4.15 9.67
C THR A 28 4.63 -3.36 8.60
N VAL A 29 3.29 -3.47 8.57
CA VAL A 29 2.47 -2.83 7.55
C VAL A 29 1.69 -1.64 8.14
N CYS A 30 1.70 -0.52 7.43
CA CYS A 30 0.85 0.63 7.74
C CYS A 30 -0.46 0.55 6.95
N ALA A 31 -1.56 0.25 7.63
CA ALA A 31 -2.91 0.26 7.07
C ALA A 31 -3.44 1.70 6.93
N PHE A 32 -3.93 2.05 5.75
CA PHE A 32 -4.60 3.32 5.50
C PHE A 32 -5.87 3.15 4.67
N ASN A 33 -6.87 3.96 4.98
CA ASN A 33 -8.09 4.05 4.18
C ASN A 33 -8.69 5.46 4.33
N ARG A 34 -9.31 5.98 3.26
CA ARG A 34 -9.94 7.31 3.27
C ARG A 34 -10.94 7.48 4.41
N THR A 35 -11.72 6.43 4.69
CA THR A 35 -12.57 6.37 5.88
C THR A 35 -11.74 5.81 7.03
N THR A 36 -11.27 6.68 7.92
CA THR A 36 -10.37 6.33 9.03
C THR A 36 -10.97 5.35 10.03
N LYS A 37 -12.29 5.39 10.24
CA LYS A 37 -13.00 4.40 11.07
C LYS A 37 -12.72 2.96 10.65
N LEU A 38 -12.55 2.69 9.35
CA LEU A 38 -12.23 1.33 8.86
C LEU A 38 -10.81 0.90 9.26
N VAL A 39 -9.90 1.85 9.45
CA VAL A 39 -8.56 1.58 9.99
C VAL A 39 -8.68 1.18 11.46
N ASP A 40 -9.40 1.97 12.25
CA ASP A 40 -9.61 1.69 13.67
C ASP A 40 -10.33 0.35 13.89
N ASP A 41 -11.38 0.09 13.11
CA ASP A 41 -12.13 -1.18 13.15
C ASP A 41 -11.22 -2.37 12.81
N PHE A 42 -10.39 -2.27 11.76
CA PHE A 42 -9.47 -3.34 11.36
C PHE A 42 -8.40 -3.64 12.42
N LEU A 43 -7.81 -2.60 13.01
CA LEU A 43 -6.81 -2.76 14.08
C LEU A 43 -7.40 -3.33 15.38
N ALA A 44 -8.66 -2.99 15.69
CA ALA A 44 -9.35 -3.48 16.86
C ALA A 44 -9.83 -4.94 16.71
N ASN A 45 -9.99 -5.42 15.47
CA ASN A 45 -10.53 -6.74 15.15
C ASN A 45 -9.49 -7.63 14.46
N GLU A 46 -9.49 -7.71 13.13
CA GLU A 46 -8.73 -8.70 12.37
C GLU A 46 -7.21 -8.58 12.58
N ALA A 47 -6.70 -7.35 12.71
CA ALA A 47 -5.29 -7.07 12.96
C ALA A 47 -4.92 -6.99 14.45
N LYS A 48 -5.83 -7.34 15.37
CA LYS A 48 -5.58 -7.26 16.80
C LYS A 48 -4.44 -8.20 17.22
N GLY A 49 -3.46 -7.66 17.94
CA GLY A 49 -2.30 -8.42 18.42
C GLY A 49 -1.21 -8.66 17.38
N THR A 50 -1.33 -8.06 16.20
CA THR A 50 -0.32 -8.09 15.14
C THR A 50 0.66 -6.91 15.27
N LYS A 51 1.61 -6.79 14.34
CA LYS A 51 2.52 -5.64 14.22
C LYS A 51 1.97 -4.55 13.29
N ILE A 52 0.75 -4.74 12.77
CA ILE A 52 0.13 -3.79 11.84
C ILE A 52 -0.17 -2.50 12.60
N ILE A 53 0.14 -1.37 11.97
CA ILE A 53 -0.16 -0.03 12.49
C ILE A 53 -1.13 0.68 11.53
N GLY A 54 -1.93 1.60 12.04
CA GLY A 54 -2.82 2.42 11.20
C GLY A 54 -2.31 3.84 11.02
N ALA A 55 -2.82 4.54 10.03
CA ALA A 55 -2.69 5.98 9.89
C ALA A 55 -4.05 6.63 9.62
N HIS A 56 -4.23 7.88 10.05
CA HIS A 56 -5.46 8.65 9.90
C HIS A 56 -5.34 9.75 8.85
N SER A 57 -4.14 9.96 8.31
CA SER A 57 -3.87 10.84 7.16
C SER A 57 -2.75 10.32 6.28
N ILE A 58 -2.68 10.80 5.04
CA ILE A 58 -1.63 10.43 4.07
C ILE A 58 -0.26 10.89 4.57
N GLU A 59 -0.19 12.10 5.13
CA GLU A 59 1.05 12.64 5.71
C GLU A 59 1.55 11.75 6.86
N GLU A 60 0.65 11.35 7.76
CA GLU A 60 0.98 10.44 8.86
C GLU A 60 1.43 9.07 8.36
N MET A 61 0.73 8.51 7.37
CA MET A 61 1.11 7.25 6.72
C MET A 61 2.53 7.35 6.16
N CYS A 62 2.84 8.39 5.38
CA CYS A 62 4.16 8.57 4.78
C CYS A 62 5.27 8.80 5.82
N LYS A 63 4.96 9.43 6.96
CA LYS A 63 5.91 9.60 8.10
C LYS A 63 6.19 8.29 8.83
N LYS A 64 5.27 7.33 8.81
CA LYS A 64 5.42 6.02 9.46
C LYS A 64 6.26 5.04 8.63
N LEU A 65 6.51 5.32 7.36
CA LEU A 65 7.23 4.44 6.45
C LEU A 65 8.75 4.61 6.51
N LYS A 66 9.46 3.48 6.50
CA LYS A 66 10.90 3.44 6.24
C LYS A 66 11.18 3.85 4.79
N ARG A 67 12.37 4.41 4.56
CA ARG A 67 12.86 4.79 3.22
C ARG A 67 13.62 3.62 2.56
N PRO A 68 13.56 3.47 1.23
CA PRO A 68 12.61 4.12 0.33
C PRO A 68 11.17 3.72 0.67
N ARG A 69 10.25 4.68 0.66
CA ARG A 69 8.85 4.47 1.05
C ARG A 69 8.18 3.60 0.00
N ARG A 70 7.40 2.64 0.47
CA ARG A 70 6.65 1.71 -0.38
C ARG A 70 5.17 1.86 -0.07
N VAL A 71 4.39 2.27 -1.07
CA VAL A 71 2.94 2.50 -0.93
C VAL A 71 2.21 1.65 -1.95
N MET A 72 1.43 0.69 -1.47
CA MET A 72 0.61 -0.18 -2.29
C MET A 72 -0.85 0.24 -2.25
N MET A 73 -1.47 0.39 -3.42
CA MET A 73 -2.86 0.77 -3.57
C MET A 73 -3.70 -0.42 -4.01
N LEU A 74 -4.76 -0.70 -3.26
CA LEU A 74 -5.78 -1.71 -3.53
C LEU A 74 -7.17 -1.06 -3.51
N ILE A 75 -7.36 -0.12 -4.43
CA ILE A 75 -8.61 0.65 -4.57
C ILE A 75 -9.21 0.45 -5.96
N LYS A 76 -10.41 1.00 -6.18
CA LYS A 76 -11.08 0.92 -7.47
C LYS A 76 -10.22 1.59 -8.55
N ALA A 77 -9.96 0.86 -9.63
CA ALA A 77 -9.21 1.35 -10.79
C ALA A 77 -9.83 2.61 -11.44
N GLY A 78 -8.99 3.37 -12.13
CA GLY A 78 -9.34 4.63 -12.79
C GLY A 78 -9.13 5.84 -11.88
N THR A 79 -10.00 6.85 -12.00
CA THR A 79 -9.89 8.14 -11.31
C THR A 79 -9.53 8.07 -9.81
N PRO A 80 -10.02 7.11 -9.00
CA PRO A 80 -9.63 7.03 -7.59
C PRO A 80 -8.13 6.79 -7.38
N VAL A 81 -7.46 6.05 -8.28
CA VAL A 81 -6.01 5.82 -8.25
C VAL A 81 -5.27 7.11 -8.56
N ASP A 82 -5.63 7.81 -9.62
CA ASP A 82 -4.98 9.07 -10.03
C ASP A 82 -5.08 10.12 -8.91
N MET A 83 -6.28 10.30 -8.35
CA MET A 83 -6.51 11.22 -7.23
C MET A 83 -5.71 10.86 -5.97
N MET A 84 -5.46 9.56 -5.76
CA MET A 84 -4.68 9.07 -4.62
C MET A 84 -3.19 9.35 -4.84
N ILE A 85 -2.68 9.13 -6.04
CA ILE A 85 -1.31 9.46 -6.43
C ILE A 85 -1.04 10.95 -6.26
N GLU A 86 -1.92 11.81 -6.76
CA GLU A 86 -1.81 13.27 -6.63
C GLU A 86 -1.69 13.73 -5.18
N GLN A 87 -2.35 13.04 -4.25
CA GLN A 87 -2.27 13.35 -2.82
C GLN A 87 -1.04 12.77 -2.13
N ILE A 88 -0.49 11.65 -2.61
CA ILE A 88 0.66 10.98 -2.01
C ILE A 88 1.98 11.60 -2.47
N VAL A 89 2.10 11.92 -3.77
CA VAL A 89 3.32 12.44 -4.40
C VAL A 89 3.97 13.61 -3.63
N PRO A 90 3.22 14.61 -3.11
CA PRO A 90 3.81 15.69 -2.31
C PRO A 90 4.49 15.27 -1.01
N HIS A 91 4.23 14.05 -0.53
CA HIS A 91 4.79 13.47 0.69
C HIS A 91 5.89 12.42 0.43
N LEU A 92 6.16 12.13 -0.85
CA LEU A 92 7.21 11.21 -1.27
C LEU A 92 8.46 11.98 -1.72
N GLU A 93 9.58 11.26 -1.76
CA GLU A 93 10.84 11.75 -2.32
C GLU A 93 11.37 10.80 -3.40
N GLU A 94 12.28 11.30 -4.23
CA GLU A 94 12.85 10.52 -5.33
C GLU A 94 13.40 9.16 -4.83
N GLY A 95 13.04 8.08 -5.53
CA GLY A 95 13.36 6.71 -5.15
C GLY A 95 12.28 6.00 -4.33
N ASP A 96 11.24 6.71 -3.87
CA ASP A 96 10.04 6.08 -3.30
C ASP A 96 9.23 5.33 -4.38
N ILE A 97 8.48 4.32 -3.95
CA ILE A 97 7.82 3.34 -4.83
C ILE A 97 6.31 3.37 -4.58
N ILE A 98 5.55 3.56 -5.66
CA ILE A 98 4.09 3.39 -5.68
C ILE A 98 3.77 2.12 -6.45
N ILE A 99 2.97 1.24 -5.83
CA ILE A 99 2.54 -0.04 -6.37
C ILE A 99 1.03 0.02 -6.56
N ASP A 100 0.56 -0.13 -7.80
CA ASP A 100 -0.86 -0.28 -8.08
C ASP A 100 -1.19 -1.77 -8.21
N GLY A 101 -1.88 -2.29 -7.20
CA GLY A 101 -2.36 -3.67 -7.14
C GLY A 101 -3.80 -3.85 -7.62
N GLY A 102 -4.41 -2.80 -8.19
CA GLY A 102 -5.75 -2.83 -8.76
C GLY A 102 -5.84 -3.53 -10.13
N ASN A 103 -7.06 -3.62 -10.66
CA ASN A 103 -7.33 -4.05 -12.03
C ASN A 103 -7.34 -2.85 -13.00
N SER A 104 -6.33 -1.99 -12.92
CA SER A 104 -6.18 -0.81 -13.76
C SER A 104 -5.77 -1.23 -15.17
N GLU A 105 -6.31 -0.58 -16.20
CA GLU A 105 -5.77 -0.77 -17.54
C GLU A 105 -4.43 -0.04 -17.66
N TYR A 106 -3.46 -0.69 -18.31
CA TYR A 106 -2.13 -0.11 -18.57
C TYR A 106 -2.27 1.06 -19.54
N THR A 107 -2.24 2.28 -19.00
CA THR A 107 -1.95 3.48 -19.80
C THR A 107 -0.61 4.03 -19.33
N ASP A 108 0.40 3.91 -20.20
CA ASP A 108 1.76 4.43 -20.04
C ASP A 108 1.80 5.73 -19.21
N SER A 109 2.24 5.63 -17.96
CA SER A 109 2.26 6.77 -17.02
C SER A 109 3.61 6.85 -16.33
N ASN A 110 4.60 7.39 -17.06
CA ASN A 110 5.83 7.90 -16.45
C ASN A 110 5.48 9.18 -15.67
N VAL A 111 5.06 9.04 -14.41
CA VAL A 111 4.87 10.18 -13.50
C VAL A 111 6.19 10.46 -12.79
N GLY A 112 6.99 11.38 -13.34
CA GLY A 112 7.96 12.20 -12.60
C GLY A 112 9.04 11.49 -11.77
N GLY A 113 9.78 10.52 -12.32
CA GLY A 113 10.98 9.97 -11.67
C GLY A 113 10.75 8.94 -10.56
N PHE A 114 9.50 8.60 -10.26
CA PHE A 114 9.15 7.51 -9.34
C PHE A 114 9.01 6.18 -10.09
N ILE A 115 9.38 5.08 -9.44
CA ILE A 115 9.15 3.75 -10.01
C ILE A 115 7.67 3.39 -9.76
N TYR A 116 6.88 3.46 -10.82
CA TYR A 116 5.48 3.03 -10.82
C TYR A 116 5.39 1.57 -11.26
N LEU A 117 5.11 0.66 -10.33
CA LEU A 117 4.99 -0.77 -10.63
C LEU A 117 3.52 -1.18 -10.69
N PHE A 118 3.10 -1.60 -11.88
CA PHE A 118 1.77 -2.18 -12.09
C PHE A 118 1.80 -3.70 -11.86
N VAL A 119 0.91 -4.21 -10.99
CA VAL A 119 0.75 -5.66 -10.77
C VAL A 119 -0.73 -6.03 -10.84
N SER A 120 -1.15 -6.61 -11.96
CA SER A 120 -2.53 -7.11 -12.14
C SER A 120 -2.92 -8.12 -11.05
N VAL A 121 -4.18 -8.09 -10.60
CA VAL A 121 -4.71 -8.96 -9.52
C VAL A 121 -4.54 -10.46 -9.81
N LEU A 122 -4.60 -10.87 -11.07
CA LEU A 122 -4.37 -12.28 -11.48
C LEU A 122 -2.90 -12.70 -11.38
N ILE A 123 -2.00 -11.71 -11.50
CA ILE A 123 -0.56 -11.84 -11.32
C ILE A 123 -0.24 -11.78 -9.82
N LEU A 124 -0.92 -10.96 -9.01
CA LEU A 124 -0.69 -10.90 -7.56
C LEU A 124 -0.90 -12.26 -6.86
N LEU A 125 -1.93 -13.01 -7.24
CA LEU A 125 -2.19 -14.38 -6.74
C LEU A 125 -1.19 -15.44 -7.24
N LYS A 126 -0.60 -15.26 -8.43
CA LYS A 126 0.34 -16.23 -9.05
C LYS A 126 1.82 -15.89 -8.84
N LEU A 127 2.15 -14.61 -8.63
CA LEU A 127 3.51 -14.10 -8.44
C LEU A 127 3.86 -13.86 -6.98
N PHE A 128 2.92 -14.03 -6.04
CA PHE A 128 3.24 -14.03 -4.61
C PHE A 128 4.30 -15.09 -4.22
N VAL A 129 4.48 -16.11 -5.05
CA VAL A 129 5.54 -17.13 -4.87
C VAL A 129 6.86 -16.75 -5.55
N ARG A 130 6.90 -15.75 -6.46
CA ARG A 130 8.05 -15.60 -7.38
C ARG A 130 8.56 -14.19 -7.66
N LEU A 131 7.75 -13.13 -7.48
CA LEU A 131 8.17 -11.75 -7.74
C LEU A 131 8.55 -10.98 -6.46
N PHE A 132 8.19 -11.51 -5.28
CA PHE A 132 8.55 -10.91 -4.00
C PHE A 132 10.07 -10.70 -3.84
N PHE A 133 10.89 -11.56 -4.47
CA PHE A 133 12.36 -11.49 -4.48
C PHE A 133 12.99 -10.44 -5.41
N PHE A 134 12.21 -9.76 -6.25
CA PHE A 134 12.75 -8.77 -7.19
C PHE A 134 12.56 -7.32 -6.74
N VAL A 135 11.70 -7.10 -5.73
CA VAL A 135 11.38 -5.77 -5.18
C VAL A 135 11.72 -5.68 -3.68
N PHE A 136 12.01 -6.81 -3.03
CA PHE A 136 12.50 -6.94 -1.65
C PHE A 136 13.62 -7.97 -1.58
#